data_AF-A0A9E3PI10-F1
#
_entry.id   AF-A0A9E3PI10-F1
#
_cell.length_a   1.000
_cell.length_b   1.000
_cell.length_c   1.000
_cell.angle_alpha   90.00
_cell.angle_beta   90.00
_cell.angle_gamma   90.00
#
_symmetry.space_group_name_H-M   'P 1'
#
loop_
_entity.id
_entity.type
_entity.pdbx_description
1 polymer ?
#
loop_
_entity_poly.entity_id
_entity_poly.type
_entity_poly.pdbx_seq_one_letter_code
_entity_poly.pdbx_strand_id
1 'polypeptide(L)'
;MKAGCIASQAAELVSGDREHQHGDKRDNFERIATLVNAYLRIRRDPVAPLDAVDVGHIMVLTKLARTQSGSMNVDDWIDLCGYAACAGDLASEA
;
A
#
# COMPACT_ATOMS: atom_id res chain seq x y z
N MET A 1 -24.17 4.94 9.49
CA MET A 1 -23.21 4.66 10.58
C MET A 1 -22.79 5.99 11.21
N LYS A 2 -22.75 6.14 12.54
CA LYS A 2 -22.23 7.36 13.20
C LYS A 2 -20.70 7.31 13.28
N ALA A 3 -20.03 8.47 13.32
CA ALA A 3 -18.56 8.55 13.34
C ALA A 3 -17.90 7.71 14.46
N GLY A 4 -18.53 7.65 15.65
CA GLY A 4 -18.05 6.82 16.75
C GLY A 4 -17.97 5.32 16.43
N CYS A 5 -18.94 4.78 15.69
CA CYS A 5 -18.90 3.37 15.26
C CYS A 5 -17.75 3.10 14.29
N ILE A 6 -17.45 4.05 13.39
CA ILE A 6 -16.36 3.91 12.42
C ILE A 6 -15.01 3.83 13.14
N ALA A 7 -14.79 4.70 14.13
CA ALA A 7 -13.55 4.70 14.90
C ALA A 7 -13.36 3.43 15.73
N SER A 8 -14.42 2.94 16.40
CA SER A 8 -14.38 1.70 17.16
C SER A 8 -14.07 0.49 16.27
N GLN A 9 -14.75 0.38 15.13
CA GLN A 9 -14.54 -0.73 14.21
C GLN A 9 -13.17 -0.70 13.54
N ALA A 10 -12.66 0.50 13.23
CA ALA A 10 -11.29 0.66 12.77
C ALA A 10 -10.28 0.19 13.82
N ALA A 11 -10.48 0.56 15.09
CA ALA A 11 -9.61 0.14 16.20
C ALA A 11 -9.55 -1.38 16.34
N GLU A 12 -10.69 -2.06 16.25
CA GLU A 12 -10.76 -3.53 16.26
C GLU A 12 -9.96 -4.12 15.09
N LEU A 13 -10.21 -3.66 13.87
CA LEU A 13 -9.53 -4.14 12.65
C LEU A 13 -8.03 -3.85 12.61
N VAL A 14 -7.54 -2.84 13.34
CA VAL A 14 -6.11 -2.54 13.44
C VAL A 14 -5.43 -3.13 14.67
N SER A 15 -6.16 -3.89 15.47
CA SER A 15 -5.70 -4.59 16.67
C SER A 15 -5.72 -6.11 16.49
N GLY A 16 -4.87 -6.83 17.22
CA GLY A 16 -4.88 -8.30 17.25
C GLY A 16 -4.56 -8.97 15.90
N ASP A 17 -5.57 -9.45 15.20
CA ASP A 17 -5.47 -10.30 14.00
C ASP A 17 -4.69 -9.64 12.86
N ARG A 18 -4.73 -8.31 12.76
CA ARG A 18 -3.94 -7.54 11.79
C ARG A 18 -2.44 -7.79 11.96
N GLU A 19 -1.97 -7.81 13.20
CA GLU A 19 -0.54 -7.97 13.49
C GLU A 19 -0.07 -9.37 13.10
N HIS A 20 -0.93 -10.38 13.22
CA HIS A 20 -0.62 -11.72 12.72
C HIS A 20 -0.54 -11.76 11.18
N GLN A 21 -1.49 -11.13 10.49
CA GLN A 21 -1.56 -11.14 9.03
C GLN A 21 -0.51 -10.26 8.35
N HIS A 22 -0.16 -9.11 8.94
CA HIS A 22 0.68 -8.10 8.30
C HIS A 22 1.96 -7.78 9.09
N GLY A 23 2.20 -8.46 10.21
CA GLY A 23 3.29 -8.17 11.14
C GLY A 23 3.13 -6.87 11.91
N ASP A 24 4.19 -6.48 12.60
CA ASP A 24 4.22 -5.22 13.33
C ASP A 24 3.99 -4.02 12.40
N LYS A 25 3.11 -3.13 12.85
CA LYS A 25 2.66 -1.95 12.08
C LYS A 25 3.78 -0.95 11.84
N ARG A 26 4.70 -0.77 12.79
CA ARG A 26 5.82 0.15 12.66
C ARG A 26 6.79 -0.37 11.61
N ASP A 27 7.17 -1.64 11.70
CA ASP A 27 8.06 -2.28 10.73
C ASP A 27 7.47 -2.24 9.31
N ASN A 28 6.16 -2.51 9.18
CA ASN A 28 5.47 -2.46 7.90
C ASN A 28 5.48 -1.04 7.31
N PHE A 29 5.18 -0.02 8.11
CA PHE A 29 5.20 1.38 7.66
C PHE A 29 6.61 1.87 7.32
N GLU A 30 7.64 1.44 8.06
CA GLU A 30 9.04 1.76 7.74
C GLU A 30 9.47 1.11 6.41
N ARG A 31 9.01 -0.11 6.10
CA ARG A 31 9.26 -0.76 4.80
C ARG A 31 8.52 -0.08 3.65
N ILE A 32 7.26 0.29 3.84
CA ILE A 32 6.49 1.07 2.85
C ILE A 32 7.21 2.39 2.58
N ALA A 33 7.60 3.12 3.64
CA ALA A 33 8.33 4.37 3.50
C ALA A 33 9.65 4.18 2.74
N THR A 34 10.36 3.07 2.97
CA THR A 34 11.60 2.74 2.25
C THR A 34 11.34 2.58 0.75
N LEU A 35 10.35 1.77 0.37
CA LEU A 35 10.01 1.54 -1.04
C LEU A 35 9.47 2.79 -1.73
N VAL A 36 8.57 3.53 -1.08
CA VAL A 36 7.99 4.76 -1.64
C VAL A 36 9.06 5.83 -1.82
N ASN A 37 9.96 6.03 -0.86
CA ASN A 37 11.07 6.96 -1.03
C ASN A 37 12.01 6.56 -2.18
N ALA A 38 12.27 5.26 -2.36
CA ALA A 38 13.04 4.77 -3.49
C ALA A 38 12.34 5.09 -4.81
N TYR A 39 11.03 4.84 -4.91
CA TYR A 39 10.22 5.20 -6.08
C TYR A 39 10.28 6.70 -6.38
N LEU A 40 10.01 7.55 -5.39
CA LEU A 40 10.02 9.01 -5.56
C LEU A 40 11.36 9.53 -6.10
N ARG A 41 12.48 8.91 -5.71
CA ARG A 41 13.82 9.26 -6.19
C ARG A 41 14.09 8.88 -7.63
N ILE A 42 13.46 7.82 -8.14
CA ILE A 42 13.67 7.30 -9.50
C ILE A 42 12.59 7.73 -10.50
N ARG A 43 11.60 8.51 -10.06
CA ARG A 43 10.58 9.09 -10.93
C ARG A 43 11.25 9.85 -12.07
N ARG A 44 10.61 9.81 -13.25
CA ARG A 44 11.10 10.53 -14.44
C ARG A 44 11.27 12.02 -14.17
N ASP A 45 10.34 12.60 -13.41
CA ASP A 45 10.46 13.94 -12.85
C ASP A 45 10.24 13.87 -11.31
N PRO A 46 11.32 13.86 -10.51
CA PRO A 46 11.23 13.78 -9.06
C PRO A 46 10.60 15.01 -8.38
N VAL A 47 10.54 16.17 -9.06
CA VAL A 47 9.99 17.41 -8.48
C VAL A 47 8.53 17.68 -8.90
N ALA A 48 8.04 16.97 -9.92
CA ALA A 48 6.64 17.04 -10.31
C ALA A 48 5.70 16.55 -9.19
N PRO A 49 4.49 17.12 -9.07
CA PRO A 49 3.42 16.56 -8.25
C PRO A 49 3.14 15.09 -8.61
N LEU A 50 2.57 14.34 -7.68
CA LEU A 50 2.13 12.97 -7.94
C LEU A 50 0.86 12.97 -8.79
N ASP A 51 0.80 12.07 -9.76
CA ASP A 51 -0.39 11.82 -10.57
C ASP A 51 -1.10 10.49 -10.18
N ALA A 52 -2.13 10.11 -10.95
CA ALA A 52 -2.89 8.90 -10.69
C ALA A 52 -2.07 7.61 -10.91
N VAL A 53 -1.12 7.62 -11.87
CA VAL A 53 -0.23 6.49 -12.13
C VAL A 53 0.76 6.32 -10.99
N ASP A 54 1.29 7.43 -10.46
CA ASP A 54 2.13 7.43 -9.26
C ASP A 54 1.42 6.80 -8.06
N VAL A 55 0.14 7.12 -7.85
CA VAL A 55 -0.66 6.48 -6.78
C VAL A 55 -0.77 4.97 -7.01
N GLY A 56 -1.01 4.53 -8.26
CA GLY A 56 -1.03 3.11 -8.60
C GLY A 56 0.29 2.40 -8.25
N HIS A 57 1.43 2.98 -8.61
CA HIS A 57 2.74 2.44 -8.23
C HIS A 57 2.94 2.40 -6.71
N ILE A 58 2.54 3.44 -5.98
CA ILE A 58 2.62 3.48 -4.51
C ILE A 58 1.77 2.38 -3.87
N MET A 59 0.59 2.08 -4.43
CA MET A 59 -0.25 0.98 -3.96
C MET A 59 0.40 -0.40 -4.20
N VAL A 60 1.03 -0.61 -5.36
CA VAL A 60 1.84 -1.81 -5.65
C VAL A 60 2.95 -1.99 -4.63
N LEU A 61 3.73 -0.93 -4.36
CA LEU A 61 4.83 -0.96 -3.39
C LEU A 61 4.32 -1.22 -1.97
N THR A 62 3.14 -0.68 -1.62
CA THR A 62 2.50 -0.92 -0.33
C THR A 62 2.20 -2.40 -0.13
N LYS A 63 1.70 -3.09 -1.16
CA LYS A 63 1.43 -4.53 -1.08
C LYS A 63 2.70 -5.35 -1.07
N LEU A 64 3.69 -4.98 -1.88
CA LEU A 64 5.00 -5.63 -1.86
C LEU A 64 5.64 -5.55 -0.48
N ALA A 65 5.59 -4.40 0.20
CA ALA A 65 6.12 -4.25 1.56
C ALA A 65 5.44 -5.19 2.57
N ARG A 66 4.12 -5.39 2.46
CA ARG A 66 3.35 -6.26 3.38
C ARG A 66 3.79 -7.72 3.30
N THR A 67 4.14 -8.21 2.10
CA THR A 67 4.61 -9.59 1.91
C THR A 67 5.91 -9.93 2.66
N GLN A 68 6.60 -8.91 3.19
CA GLN A 68 7.86 -9.09 3.93
C GLN A 68 7.63 -9.31 5.44
N SER A 69 6.39 -9.29 5.91
CA SER A 69 6.00 -9.34 7.33
C SER A 69 4.75 -10.19 7.52
N GLY A 70 4.55 -10.70 8.75
CA GLY A 70 3.38 -11.52 9.07
C GLY A 70 3.41 -12.88 8.37
N SER A 71 2.24 -13.51 8.30
CA SER A 71 2.05 -14.74 7.53
C SER A 71 1.82 -14.45 6.05
N MET A 72 2.03 -15.47 5.21
CA MET A 72 1.72 -15.37 3.79
C MET A 72 0.23 -15.09 3.59
N ASN A 73 -0.08 -13.97 2.93
CA ASN A 73 -1.44 -13.56 2.58
C ASN A 73 -1.56 -13.46 1.06
N VAL A 74 -2.45 -14.25 0.46
CA VAL A 74 -2.67 -14.26 -1.00
C VAL A 74 -3.26 -12.94 -1.50
N ASP A 75 -4.01 -12.23 -0.66
CA ASP A 75 -4.64 -10.96 -1.02
C ASP A 75 -3.60 -9.87 -1.32
N ASP A 76 -2.44 -9.90 -0.65
CA ASP A 76 -1.37 -8.95 -0.95
C ASP A 76 -0.84 -9.13 -2.38
N TRP A 77 -0.83 -10.35 -2.92
CA TRP A 77 -0.42 -10.63 -4.31
C TRP A 77 -1.51 -10.28 -5.33
N ILE A 78 -2.77 -10.57 -5.00
CA ILE A 78 -3.92 -10.21 -5.84
C ILE A 78 -4.00 -8.68 -5.96
N ASP A 79 -3.91 -7.97 -4.84
CA ASP A 79 -3.91 -6.52 -4.80
C ASP A 79 -2.71 -5.94 -5.56
N LEU A 80 -1.51 -6.53 -5.42
CA LEU A 80 -0.33 -6.10 -6.16
C LEU A 80 -0.58 -6.17 -7.67
N CYS A 81 -1.09 -7.29 -8.18
CA CYS A 81 -1.45 -7.44 -9.59
C CYS A 81 -2.57 -6.47 -10.00
N GLY A 82 -3.60 -6.30 -9.16
CA GLY A 82 -4.72 -5.42 -9.43
C GLY A 82 -4.31 -3.96 -9.56
N TYR A 83 -3.53 -3.44 -8.62
CA TYR A 83 -3.05 -2.06 -8.68
C TYR A 83 -2.05 -1.83 -9.83
N ALA A 84 -1.23 -2.83 -10.17
CA ALA A 84 -0.37 -2.76 -11.34
C ALA A 84 -1.18 -2.67 -12.64
N ALA A 85 -2.27 -3.45 -12.74
CA ALA A 85 -3.18 -3.38 -13.89
C ALA A 85 -3.86 -2.01 -13.98
N CYS A 86 -4.39 -1.47 -12.88
CA CYS A 86 -4.98 -0.12 -12.84
C CYS A 86 -3.98 0.97 -13.23
N ALA A 87 -2.73 0.89 -12.74
CA ALA A 87 -1.69 1.86 -13.10
C ALA A 87 -1.35 1.79 -14.59
N GLY A 88 -1.26 0.58 -15.15
CA GLY A 88 -1.02 0.37 -16.58
C GLY A 88 -2.15 0.89 -17.46
N ASP A 89 -3.41 0.68 -17.04
CA ASP A 89 -4.60 1.19 -17.73
C ASP A 89 -4.55 2.73 -17.82
N LEU A 90 -4.38 3.40 -16.68
CA LEU A 90 -4.25 4.87 -16.59
C LEU A 90 -3.06 5.41 -17.40
N ALA A 91 -1.93 4.71 -17.39
CA ALA A 91 -0.75 5.11 -18.17
C ALA A 91 -0.96 4.95 -19.68
N SER A 92 -1.90 4.10 -20.11
CA SER A 92 -2.24 3.89 -21.52
C SER A 92 -3.31 4.85 -22.05
N GLU A 93 -4.05 5.51 -21.15
CA GLU A 93 -5.04 6.55 -21.47
C GLU A 93 -4.41 7.95 -21.67
N ALA A 94 -3.13 8.12 -21.30
CA ALA A 94 -2.40 9.39 -21.28
C ALA A 94 -1.68 9.74 -22.59
#